data_AF-A0A3Q3K516-F1
#
_entry.id   AF-A0A3Q3K516-F1
#
_cell.length_a   1.000
_cell.length_b   1.000
_cell.length_c   1.000
_cell.angle_alpha   90.00
_cell.angle_beta   90.00
_cell.angle_gamma   90.00
#
_symmetry.space_group_name_H-M   'P 1'
#
loop_
_entity.id
_entity.type
_entity.pdbx_description
1 polymer ?
#
loop_
_entity_poly.entity_id
_entity_poly.type
_entity_poly.pdbx_seq_one_letter_code
_entity_poly.pdbx_strand_id
1 'polypeptide(L)'
;LSDVMRLSGPPPPQPHLVNPSQSKMRTGLCSTFFLVIGATLLSGLGCLGEAASQNESVNTEEVQGPRPHIIFIMVDDQGYGDIGYHGSDVHTPVLDRLAEEGVKLENYNVQPICSPSRSQLMTGR
;
A
#
# COMPACT_ATOMS: atom_id res chain seq x y z
N LEU A 1 -6.92 31.96 16.76
CA LEU A 1 -6.27 31.64 15.46
C LEU A 1 -4.86 31.06 15.65
N SER A 2 -4.11 31.46 16.68
CA SER A 2 -2.80 30.89 17.03
C SER A 2 -2.85 29.55 17.75
N ASP A 3 -3.99 29.17 18.35
CA ASP A 3 -4.08 27.93 19.15
C ASP A 3 -4.47 26.67 18.34
N VAL A 4 -4.91 26.81 17.08
CA VAL A 4 -5.23 25.66 16.23
C VAL A 4 -3.97 24.95 15.71
N MET A 5 -2.82 25.64 15.69
CA MET A 5 -1.54 25.06 15.24
C MET A 5 -0.82 24.19 16.28
N ARG A 6 -1.33 24.06 17.51
CA ARG A 6 -0.71 23.22 18.54
C ARG A 6 -1.28 21.80 18.65
N LEU A 7 -2.36 21.49 17.94
CA LEU A 7 -2.96 20.14 17.93
C LEU A 7 -2.44 19.26 16.78
N SER A 8 -1.69 19.82 15.84
CA SER A 8 -0.81 19.04 14.98
C SER A 8 0.44 18.69 15.80
N GLY A 9 0.43 17.51 16.42
CA GLY A 9 1.63 16.91 17.02
C GLY A 9 2.80 16.88 16.01
N PRO A 10 4.03 16.66 16.48
CA PRO A 10 5.19 16.60 15.61
C PRO A 10 4.93 15.62 14.44
N PRO A 11 5.39 15.94 13.22
CA PRO A 11 5.20 15.07 12.07
C PRO A 11 5.69 13.67 12.42
N PRO A 12 4.99 12.60 11.97
CA PRO A 12 5.39 11.24 12.28
C PRO A 12 6.86 11.06 11.88
N PRO A 13 7.68 10.40 12.71
CA PRO A 13 9.04 10.08 12.33
C PRO A 13 8.95 9.31 11.01
N GLN A 14 9.58 9.87 9.97
CA GLN A 14 9.61 9.25 8.66
C GLN A 14 10.08 7.81 8.86
N PRO A 15 9.40 6.79 8.30
CA PRO A 15 9.90 5.43 8.36
C PRO A 15 11.29 5.47 7.72
N HIS A 16 12.31 5.34 8.56
CA HIS A 16 13.63 4.97 8.12
C HIS A 16 13.40 3.72 7.28
N LEU A 17 13.68 3.83 5.98
CA LEU A 17 13.51 2.76 5.02
C LEU A 17 14.30 1.56 5.53
N VAL A 18 13.66 0.68 6.30
CA VAL A 18 14.15 -0.65 6.55
C VAL A 18 13.96 -1.34 5.22
N ASN A 19 15.05 -1.29 4.45
CA ASN A 19 15.20 -1.90 3.15
C ASN A 19 14.68 -3.34 3.26
N PRO A 20 13.53 -3.68 2.65
CA PRO A 20 12.95 -4.99 2.81
C PRO A 20 13.90 -5.97 2.17
N SER A 21 14.50 -6.82 3.00
CA SER A 21 15.07 -8.09 2.59
C SER A 21 16.07 -7.98 1.44
N GLN A 22 17.36 -8.07 1.79
CA GLN A 22 18.34 -8.72 0.92
C GLN A 22 17.86 -10.16 0.69
N SER A 23 16.86 -10.30 -0.19
CA SER A 23 16.42 -11.56 -0.73
C SER A 23 17.60 -12.06 -1.53
N LYS A 24 18.15 -13.16 -1.02
CA LYS A 24 19.26 -13.91 -1.58
C LYS A 24 18.87 -14.34 -2.98
N MET A 25 19.06 -13.46 -3.97
CA MET A 25 18.82 -13.78 -5.36
C MET A 25 19.83 -14.83 -5.76
N ARG A 26 19.28 -16.01 -5.98
CA ARG A 26 19.91 -17.20 -6.53
C ARG A 26 20.71 -16.79 -7.76
N THR A 27 22.01 -17.02 -7.67
CA THR A 27 23.01 -16.99 -8.75
C THR A 27 22.53 -17.84 -9.94
N GLY A 28 21.87 -17.20 -10.89
CA GLY A 28 21.42 -17.85 -12.13
C GLY A 28 20.85 -16.90 -13.18
N LEU A 29 20.37 -15.71 -12.77
CA LEU A 29 19.67 -14.78 -13.67
C LEU A 29 20.60 -13.88 -14.51
N CYS A 30 21.88 -13.75 -14.13
CA CYS A 30 22.84 -12.93 -14.89
C CYS A 30 23.37 -13.66 -16.15
N SER A 31 23.44 -15.00 -16.13
CA SER A 31 24.00 -15.78 -17.25
C SER A 31 23.03 -15.98 -18.41
N THR A 32 21.72 -15.97 -18.15
CA THR A 32 20.68 -16.16 -19.18
C THR A 32 20.41 -14.88 -19.97
N PHE A 33 20.59 -13.72 -19.35
CA PHE A 33 20.32 -12.42 -19.98
C PHE A 33 21.30 -12.10 -21.12
N PHE A 34 22.59 -12.45 -20.96
CA PHE A 34 23.58 -12.28 -22.03
C PHE A 34 23.40 -13.28 -23.18
N LEU A 35 22.89 -14.48 -22.90
CA LEU A 35 22.68 -15.53 -23.90
C LEU A 35 21.47 -15.23 -24.81
N VAL A 36 20.42 -14.61 -24.26
CA VAL A 36 19.23 -14.20 -25.03
C VAL A 36 19.53 -13.03 -25.97
N ILE A 37 20.35 -12.06 -25.56
CA ILE A 37 20.75 -10.93 -26.43
C ILE A 37 21.69 -11.40 -27.56
N GLY A 38 22.56 -12.37 -27.29
CA GLY A 38 23.44 -12.95 -28.32
C GLY A 38 22.69 -13.75 -29.39
N ALA A 39 21.61 -14.45 -29.02
CA ALA A 39 20.81 -15.25 -29.95
C ALA A 39 19.86 -14.42 -30.83
N THR A 40 19.40 -13.26 -30.34
CA THR A 40 18.50 -12.38 -31.11
C THR A 40 19.24 -11.59 -32.20
N LEU A 41 20.52 -11.26 -32.00
CA LEU A 41 21.32 -10.56 -33.01
C LEU A 41 21.73 -11.46 -34.19
N LEU A 42 21.85 -12.78 -33.99
CA LEU A 42 22.18 -13.73 -35.06
C LEU A 42 20.96 -14.15 -35.90
N SER A 43 19.75 -13.91 -35.41
CA SER A 43 18.48 -14.22 -36.10
C SER A 43 17.85 -12.98 -36.77
N GLY A 44 18.43 -11.79 -36.58
CA GLY A 44 17.82 -10.49 -36.89
C GLY A 44 17.88 -10.02 -38.36
N LEU A 45 18.27 -10.86 -39.32
CA LEU A 45 18.28 -10.50 -40.75
C LEU A 45 17.28 -11.30 -41.61
N GLY A 46 16.40 -12.10 -40.98
CA GLY A 46 15.62 -13.13 -41.69
C GLY A 46 14.09 -13.03 -41.70
N CYS A 47 13.44 -12.06 -41.03
CA CYS A 47 11.98 -11.97 -41.05
C CYS A 47 11.48 -10.52 -41.12
N LEU A 48 11.26 -10.04 -42.36
CA LEU A 48 10.09 -9.21 -42.63
C LEU A 48 8.88 -10.13 -42.57
N GLY A 49 8.04 -10.01 -41.54
CA GLY A 49 6.81 -10.81 -41.42
C GLY A 49 5.95 -10.31 -40.26
N GLU A 50 4.72 -9.93 -40.59
CA GLU A 50 3.58 -9.49 -39.77
C GLU A 50 3.84 -8.95 -38.34
N ALA A 51 3.69 -7.63 -38.18
CA ALA A 51 3.14 -7.06 -36.95
C ALA A 51 1.64 -7.43 -36.87
N ALA A 52 1.35 -8.67 -36.49
CA ALA A 52 -0.01 -9.07 -36.16
C ALA A 52 -0.42 -8.38 -34.86
N SER A 53 -1.31 -7.40 -34.98
CA SER A 53 -2.05 -6.77 -33.90
C SER A 53 -2.78 -7.86 -33.09
N GLN A 54 -2.21 -8.25 -31.95
CA GLN A 54 -2.91 -9.06 -30.97
C GLN A 54 -3.86 -8.14 -30.22
N ASN A 55 -5.07 -8.01 -30.75
CA ASN A 55 -6.20 -7.46 -30.02
C ASN A 55 -6.59 -8.51 -28.96
N GLU A 56 -5.87 -8.51 -27.85
CA GLU A 56 -6.23 -9.31 -26.69
C GLU A 56 -7.48 -8.67 -26.09
N SER A 57 -8.64 -9.20 -26.48
CA SER A 57 -9.92 -8.86 -25.88
C SER A 57 -9.85 -9.27 -24.42
N VAL A 58 -9.61 -8.30 -23.55
CA VAL A 58 -9.69 -8.46 -22.09
C VAL A 58 -11.11 -8.90 -21.77
N ASN A 59 -11.29 -10.21 -21.61
CA ASN A 59 -12.48 -10.74 -20.97
C ASN A 59 -12.37 -10.36 -19.50
N THR A 60 -13.10 -9.33 -19.12
CA THR A 60 -13.38 -9.01 -17.73
C THR A 60 -14.20 -10.17 -17.17
N GLU A 61 -13.52 -11.18 -16.65
CA GLU A 61 -14.12 -12.18 -15.77
C GLU A 61 -14.67 -11.42 -14.56
N GLU A 62 -15.98 -11.16 -14.60
CA GLU A 62 -16.70 -10.60 -13.46
C GLU A 62 -16.58 -11.61 -12.32
N VAL A 63 -15.77 -11.27 -11.32
CA VAL A 63 -15.57 -12.11 -10.14
C VAL A 63 -16.90 -12.20 -9.39
N GLN A 64 -17.72 -13.19 -9.75
CA GLN A 64 -18.97 -13.57 -9.10
C GLN A 64 -18.67 -14.32 -7.78
N GLY A 65 -17.83 -13.71 -6.94
CA GLY A 65 -17.54 -14.17 -5.59
C GLY A 65 -18.62 -13.70 -4.60
N PRO A 66 -18.75 -14.35 -3.44
CA PRO A 66 -19.60 -13.85 -2.38
C PRO A 66 -19.20 -12.41 -2.01
N ARG A 67 -20.20 -11.53 -1.88
CA ARG A 67 -19.97 -10.12 -1.53
C ARG A 67 -19.24 -10.03 -0.19
N PRO A 68 -18.13 -9.29 -0.09
CA PRO A 68 -17.40 -9.18 1.16
C PRO A 68 -18.23 -8.41 2.19
N HIS A 69 -18.12 -8.82 3.46
CA HIS A 69 -18.66 -8.06 4.58
C HIS A 69 -17.66 -6.97 4.97
N ILE A 70 -18.11 -5.72 4.98
CA ILE A 70 -17.28 -4.57 5.34
C ILE A 70 -17.68 -4.12 6.74
N ILE A 71 -16.73 -4.16 7.68
CA ILE A 71 -16.89 -3.66 9.05
C ILE A 71 -15.97 -2.46 9.20
N PHE A 72 -16.56 -1.29 9.49
CA PHE A 72 -15.81 -0.06 9.73
C PHE A 72 -15.88 0.29 11.23
N ILE A 73 -14.72 0.33 11.89
CA ILE A 73 -14.60 0.67 13.31
C ILE A 73 -14.00 2.07 13.41
N MET A 74 -14.76 3.01 13.99
CA MET A 74 -14.32 4.38 14.22
C MET A 74 -14.22 4.61 15.73
N VAL A 75 -13.07 5.10 16.18
CA VAL A 75 -12.81 5.43 17.59
C VAL A 75 -12.92 6.94 17.77
N ASP A 76 -13.50 7.38 18.90
CA ASP A 76 -13.62 8.80 19.25
C ASP A 76 -12.41 9.24 20.10
N ASP A 77 -11.93 10.46 19.88
CA ASP A 77 -10.83 11.10 20.62
C ASP A 77 -9.52 10.30 20.75
N GLN A 78 -9.27 9.32 19.87
CA GLN A 78 -8.02 8.55 19.88
C GLN A 78 -6.89 9.35 19.22
N GLY A 79 -5.84 9.64 19.99
CA GLY A 79 -4.61 10.25 19.52
C GLY A 79 -3.65 9.25 18.86
N TYR A 80 -2.68 9.77 18.11
CA TYR A 80 -1.65 8.96 17.44
C TYR A 80 -0.86 8.11 18.44
N GLY A 81 -0.52 8.65 19.61
CA GLY A 81 0.26 7.97 20.65
C GLY A 81 -0.52 7.03 21.57
N ASP A 82 -1.80 6.77 21.30
CA ASP A 82 -2.66 5.96 22.20
C ASP A 82 -2.72 4.48 21.81
N ILE A 83 -2.03 4.08 20.74
CA ILE A 83 -2.00 2.71 20.21
C ILE A 83 -0.61 2.09 20.45
N GLY A 84 -0.58 0.84 20.92
CA GLY A 84 0.65 0.10 21.24
C GLY A 84 1.65 0.04 20.09
N TYR A 85 1.19 -0.19 18.86
CA TYR A 85 2.06 -0.15 17.66
C TYR A 85 2.78 1.21 17.44
N HIS A 86 2.25 2.32 17.94
CA HIS A 86 2.93 3.63 17.91
C HIS A 86 3.80 3.91 19.14
N GLY A 87 4.01 2.92 20.00
CA GLY A 87 4.83 3.03 21.21
C GLY A 87 4.08 3.62 22.42
N SER A 88 2.76 3.46 22.48
CA SER A 88 1.96 3.86 23.64
C SER A 88 2.28 3.03 24.90
N ASP A 89 2.10 3.63 26.07
CA ASP A 89 2.04 2.90 27.35
C ASP A 89 0.74 2.07 27.48
N VAL A 90 -0.28 2.35 26.64
CA VAL A 90 -1.55 1.64 26.62
C VAL A 90 -1.41 0.31 25.86
N HIS A 91 -1.81 -0.79 26.50
CA HIS A 91 -1.74 -2.11 25.90
C HIS A 91 -2.95 -2.38 24.98
N THR A 92 -2.71 -2.44 23.67
CA THR A 92 -3.76 -2.64 22.63
C THR A 92 -3.51 -3.87 21.74
N PRO A 93 -3.45 -5.09 22.29
CA PRO A 93 -2.95 -6.27 21.57
C PRO A 93 -3.80 -6.66 20.34
N VAL A 94 -5.10 -6.36 20.35
CA VAL A 94 -5.99 -6.63 19.20
C VAL A 94 -5.72 -5.65 18.07
N LEU A 95 -5.50 -4.37 18.38
CA LEU A 95 -5.19 -3.35 17.37
C LEU A 95 -3.78 -3.57 16.80
N ASP A 96 -2.83 -3.95 17.65
CA ASP A 96 -1.45 -4.23 17.24
C ASP A 96 -1.41 -5.41 16.26
N ARG A 97 -2.18 -6.47 16.54
CA ARG A 97 -2.35 -7.61 15.64
C ARG A 97 -3.01 -7.22 14.31
N LEU A 98 -4.07 -6.42 14.34
CA LEU A 98 -4.74 -5.93 13.12
C LEU A 98 -3.78 -5.07 12.27
N ALA A 99 -2.91 -4.29 12.91
CA ALA A 99 -1.90 -3.51 12.22
C ALA A 99 -0.83 -4.41 11.59
N GLU A 100 -0.40 -5.48 12.27
CA GLU A 100 0.58 -6.45 11.74
C GLU A 100 0.04 -7.28 10.57
N GLU A 101 -1.21 -7.74 10.65
CA GLU A 101 -1.84 -8.57 9.61
C GLU A 101 -2.40 -7.74 8.43
N GLY A 102 -2.56 -6.43 8.62
CA GLY A 102 -3.23 -5.52 7.68
C GLY A 102 -2.33 -4.50 7.00
N VAL A 103 -2.97 -3.43 6.51
CA VAL A 103 -2.30 -2.27 5.91
C VAL A 103 -2.47 -1.07 6.83
N LYS A 104 -1.35 -0.40 7.14
CA LYS A 104 -1.31 0.77 8.01
C LYS A 104 -1.32 2.04 7.18
N LEU A 105 -2.18 2.97 7.55
CA LEU A 105 -2.18 4.30 6.97
C LEU A 105 -1.34 5.19 7.89
N GLU A 106 -0.12 5.53 7.49
CA GLU A 106 0.78 6.36 8.33
C GLU A 106 0.61 7.86 8.04
N ASN A 107 -0.09 8.21 6.97
CA ASN A 107 -0.36 9.59 6.56
C ASN A 107 -1.87 9.78 6.27
N TYR A 108 -2.70 9.51 7.28
CA TYR A 108 -4.13 9.81 7.27
C TYR A 108 -4.40 11.08 8.08
N ASN A 109 -5.38 11.87 7.65
CA ASN A 109 -5.72 13.13 8.29
C ASN A 109 -7.22 13.15 8.58
N VAL A 110 -7.57 13.71 9.74
CA VAL A 110 -8.96 13.90 10.19
C VAL A 110 -9.16 15.35 10.61
N GLN A 111 -10.41 15.78 10.69
CA GLN A 111 -10.74 17.09 11.26
C GLN A 111 -10.45 17.09 12.77
N PRO A 112 -10.03 18.24 13.34
CA PRO A 112 -9.70 18.34 14.77
C PRO A 112 -10.93 18.28 15.70
N ILE A 113 -12.13 18.06 15.15
CA ILE A 113 -13.40 17.96 15.89
C ILE A 113 -14.17 16.74 15.35
N CYS A 114 -14.80 15.99 16.25
CA CYS A 114 -15.46 14.72 15.95
C CYS A 114 -16.62 14.87 14.94
N SER A 115 -17.44 15.91 15.10
CA SER A 115 -18.61 16.16 14.23
C SER A 115 -18.26 16.35 12.74
N PRO A 116 -17.33 17.25 12.34
CA PRO A 116 -16.94 17.38 10.95
C PRO A 116 -16.19 16.16 10.42
N SER A 117 -15.39 15.46 11.24
CA SER A 117 -14.73 14.21 10.82
C SER A 117 -15.75 13.12 10.48
N ARG A 118 -16.75 12.91 11.35
CA ARG A 118 -17.85 11.95 11.11
C ARG A 118 -18.71 12.34 9.91
N SER A 119 -19.00 13.62 9.74
CA SER A 119 -19.75 14.10 8.57
C SER A 119 -18.99 13.82 7.27
N GLN A 120 -17.69 14.09 7.23
CA GLN A 120 -16.83 13.80 6.08
C GLN A 120 -16.79 12.31 5.77
N LEU A 121 -16.66 11.46 6.79
CA LEU A 121 -16.65 10.01 6.61
C LEU A 121 -17.99 9.48 6.05
N MET A 122 -19.12 9.95 6.58
CA MET A 122 -20.45 9.46 6.17
C MET A 122 -20.91 10.02 4.82
N THR A 123 -20.48 11.23 4.46
CA THR A 123 -20.96 11.94 3.26
C THR A 123 -19.93 12.07 2.13
N GLY A 124 -18.64 11.84 2.42
CA GLY A 124 -17.56 11.93 1.45
C GLY A 124 -17.21 13.35 1.00
N ARG A 125 -17.53 14.38 1.79
CA ARG A 125 -17.35 15.81 1.48
C ARG A 125 -16.87 16.62 2.67
#